data_AF-A0A7S4AFC8-F1
#
_entry.id   AF-A0A7S4AFC8-F1
#
_cell.length_a   1.000
_cell.length_b   1.000
_cell.length_c   1.000
_cell.angle_alpha   90.00
_cell.angle_beta   90.00
_cell.angle_gamma   90.00
#
_symmetry.space_group_name_H-M   'P 1'
#
loop_
_entity.id
_entity.type
_entity.pdbx_description
1 polymer ?
#
loop_
_entity_poly.entity_id
_entity_poly.type
_entity_poly.pdbx_seq_one_letter_code
_entity_poly.pdbx_strand_id
1 'polypeptide(L)'
;MAKFSAALIASLVASASAFAPQQPAASQPSTLEATGFEEVGGVPFDPLNLAKLGTGESFDTFPNMFPDIQFLQEAEIKHGRQAMIAWTGIWATHQGGMGLGMHFPGFPDEPDWTKALGTFASEQPGWFAGILFFIAVCEGESVGHSGDNFRGKSTKTPGDLNFDWMGLGSKMSEEKADRYKIVEMKNGRAAMIAMASLFAHESIPGSVPIMDIFS
;
A
#
# COMPACT_ATOMS: atom_id res chain seq x y z
N MET A 1 81.15 -4.70 12.60
CA MET A 1 79.93 -5.39 13.05
C MET A 1 78.85 -4.39 13.50
N ALA A 2 78.43 -3.45 12.65
CA ALA A 2 77.44 -2.41 13.03
C ALA A 2 76.28 -2.26 12.02
N LYS A 3 76.31 -2.96 10.88
CA LYS A 3 75.30 -2.85 9.82
C LYS A 3 74.16 -3.87 9.92
N PHE A 4 74.31 -4.92 10.75
CA PHE A 4 73.29 -5.96 10.93
C PHE A 4 72.23 -5.61 11.99
N SER A 5 72.56 -4.79 12.99
CA SER A 5 71.60 -4.39 14.05
C SER A 5 70.53 -3.41 13.56
N ALA A 6 70.82 -2.57 12.57
CA ALA A 6 69.84 -1.59 12.07
C ALA A 6 68.70 -2.24 11.26
N ALA A 7 68.99 -3.30 10.51
CA ALA A 7 68.00 -4.00 9.70
C ALA A 7 66.97 -4.77 10.55
N LEU A 8 67.39 -5.31 11.70
CA LEU A 8 66.53 -6.09 12.59
C LEU A 8 65.54 -5.20 13.39
N ILE A 9 65.93 -3.96 13.67
CA ILE A 9 65.08 -2.98 14.36
C ILE A 9 64.00 -2.44 13.39
N ALA A 10 64.35 -2.25 12.11
CA ALA A 10 63.39 -1.79 11.10
C ALA A 10 62.26 -2.81 10.81
N SER A 11 62.55 -4.12 10.85
CA SER A 11 61.53 -5.16 10.66
C SER A 11 60.55 -5.27 11.83
N LEU A 12 60.98 -4.95 13.06
CA LEU A 12 60.12 -5.01 14.24
C LEU A 12 59.14 -3.83 14.31
N VAL A 13 59.52 -2.65 13.81
CA VAL A 13 58.62 -1.49 13.74
C VAL A 13 57.57 -1.64 12.64
N ALA A 14 57.91 -2.27 11.51
CA ALA A 14 56.95 -2.59 10.46
C ALA A 14 55.87 -3.61 10.89
N SER A 15 56.19 -4.46 11.88
CA SER A 15 55.27 -5.46 12.42
C SER A 15 54.19 -4.86 13.33
N ALA A 16 54.41 -3.66 13.88
CA ALA A 16 53.48 -3.01 14.80
C ALA A 16 52.35 -2.24 14.07
N SER A 17 52.59 -1.77 12.84
CA SER A 17 51.58 -1.06 12.04
C SER A 17 50.55 -1.97 11.38
N ALA A 18 50.78 -3.29 11.34
CA ALA A 18 49.83 -4.26 10.78
C ALA A 18 48.69 -4.65 11.74
N PHE A 19 48.77 -4.24 13.01
CA PHE A 19 47.76 -4.52 14.05
C PHE A 19 47.14 -3.24 14.62
N ALA A 20 47.12 -2.14 13.86
CA ALA A 20 46.31 -0.99 14.23
C ALA A 20 44.81 -1.37 14.11
N PRO A 21 43.97 -1.11 15.13
CA PRO A 21 42.54 -1.35 15.03
C PRO A 21 41.97 -0.47 13.91
N GLN A 22 41.59 -1.10 12.79
CA GLN A 22 40.87 -0.44 11.73
C GLN A 22 39.50 -0.06 12.31
N GLN A 23 39.29 1.25 12.55
CA GLN A 23 37.96 1.73 12.92
C GLN A 23 36.99 1.19 11.88
N PRO A 24 35.91 0.49 12.29
CA PRO A 24 34.90 0.08 11.33
C PRO A 24 34.46 1.35 10.63
N ALA A 25 34.66 1.39 9.30
CA ALA A 25 34.10 2.45 8.49
C ALA A 25 32.63 2.50 8.86
N ALA A 26 32.20 3.61 9.47
CA ALA A 26 30.82 3.80 9.82
C ALA A 26 30.03 3.59 8.53
N SER A 27 29.31 2.48 8.44
CA SER A 27 28.32 2.28 7.39
C SER A 27 27.34 3.41 7.58
N GLN A 28 27.46 4.46 6.76
CA GLN A 28 26.41 5.45 6.64
C GLN A 28 25.16 4.64 6.31
N PRO A 29 24.11 4.66 7.15
CA PRO A 29 22.85 4.15 6.68
C PRO A 29 22.50 5.03 5.49
N SER A 30 22.57 4.47 4.28
CA SER A 30 21.88 5.07 3.15
C SER A 30 20.40 4.94 3.51
N THR A 31 19.86 5.95 4.19
CA THR A 31 18.44 6.19 4.20
C THR A 31 18.10 6.53 2.75
N LEU A 32 17.91 5.49 1.93
CA LEU A 32 17.19 5.61 0.68
C LEU A 32 15.85 6.18 1.10
N GLU A 33 15.64 7.47 0.87
CA GLU A 33 14.31 8.04 0.94
C GLU A 33 13.44 7.16 0.06
N ALA A 34 12.43 6.55 0.68
CA ALA A 34 11.44 5.81 -0.08
C ALA A 34 10.74 6.84 -0.96
N THR A 35 10.93 6.71 -2.27
CA THR A 35 10.27 7.47 -3.32
C THR A 35 8.93 6.83 -3.72
N GLY A 36 8.74 5.55 -3.38
CA GLY A 36 7.57 4.77 -3.80
C GLY A 36 7.67 4.21 -5.23
N PHE A 37 8.81 4.43 -5.89
CA PHE A 37 9.11 4.01 -7.26
C PHE A 37 10.30 3.04 -7.33
N GLU A 38 10.70 2.45 -6.21
CA GLU A 38 11.87 1.56 -6.13
C GLU A 38 11.74 0.36 -7.07
N GLU A 39 10.51 -0.16 -7.22
CA GLU A 39 10.20 -1.33 -8.05
C GLU A 39 10.15 -1.01 -9.56
N VAL A 40 10.07 0.27 -9.93
CA VAL A 40 9.90 0.73 -11.33
C VAL A 40 11.06 1.59 -11.82
N GLY A 41 12.22 1.49 -11.15
CA GLY A 41 13.44 2.19 -11.57
C GLY A 41 13.53 3.65 -11.13
N GLY A 42 12.81 4.04 -10.09
CA GLY A 42 12.85 5.38 -9.51
C GLY A 42 12.12 6.45 -10.33
N VAL A 43 11.34 6.06 -11.33
CA VAL A 43 10.58 6.96 -12.20
C VAL A 43 9.06 6.73 -12.03
N PRO A 44 8.23 7.78 -12.17
CA PRO A 44 6.79 7.61 -12.23
C PRO A 44 6.37 6.66 -13.35
N PHE A 45 5.68 5.58 -12.99
CA PHE A 45 5.22 4.57 -13.94
C PHE A 45 3.86 4.94 -14.52
N ASP A 46 3.85 5.65 -15.65
CA ASP A 46 2.65 5.93 -16.46
C ASP A 46 2.93 5.63 -17.94
N PRO A 47 2.93 4.35 -18.36
CA PRO A 47 3.27 3.96 -19.73
C PRO A 47 2.23 4.38 -20.76
N LEU A 48 0.98 4.56 -20.35
CA LEU A 48 -0.15 4.91 -21.22
C LEU A 48 -0.49 6.41 -21.18
N ASN A 49 0.25 7.21 -20.40
CA ASN A 49 0.00 8.63 -20.18
C ASN A 49 -1.43 8.93 -19.68
N LEU A 50 -2.00 8.05 -18.85
CA LEU A 50 -3.37 8.19 -18.36
C LEU A 50 -3.55 9.44 -17.49
N ALA A 51 -2.51 9.82 -16.75
CA ALA A 51 -2.55 11.03 -15.93
C ALA A 51 -2.57 12.32 -16.77
N LYS A 52 -2.12 12.26 -18.04
CA LYS A 52 -2.08 13.40 -18.97
C LYS A 52 -3.36 13.56 -19.80
N LEU A 53 -4.32 12.64 -19.66
CA LEU A 53 -5.61 12.74 -20.34
C LEU A 53 -6.46 13.90 -19.78
N GLY A 54 -6.35 14.18 -18.48
CA GLY A 54 -7.08 15.26 -17.80
C GLY A 54 -6.45 16.65 -17.94
N THR A 55 -5.18 16.75 -18.35
CA THR A 55 -4.43 18.01 -18.38
C THR A 55 -4.62 18.83 -19.67
N GLY A 56 -5.35 18.30 -20.65
CA GLY A 56 -5.59 18.98 -21.93
C GLY A 56 -4.41 18.96 -22.90
N GLU A 57 -3.31 18.29 -22.54
CA GLU A 57 -2.16 18.06 -23.42
C GLU A 57 -2.38 16.86 -24.38
N SER A 58 -3.42 16.05 -24.11
CA SER A 58 -3.81 14.93 -24.95
C SER A 58 -4.68 15.41 -26.12
N PHE A 59 -4.29 15.06 -27.34
CA PHE A 59 -5.04 15.37 -28.56
C PHE A 59 -6.42 14.67 -28.50
N ASP A 60 -7.50 15.43 -28.68
CA ASP A 60 -8.90 14.95 -28.79
C ASP A 60 -9.64 14.57 -27.49
N THR A 61 -9.39 15.28 -26.38
CA THR A 61 -10.20 15.12 -25.15
C THR A 61 -11.15 16.30 -24.95
N PHE A 62 -12.45 16.03 -24.77
CA PHE A 62 -13.41 17.07 -24.36
C PHE A 62 -13.05 17.65 -22.98
N PRO A 63 -13.18 18.99 -22.77
CA PRO A 63 -12.85 19.61 -21.49
C PRO A 63 -13.63 19.00 -20.32
N ASN A 64 -12.94 18.71 -19.21
CA ASN A 64 -13.52 18.12 -17.99
C ASN A 64 -14.24 16.77 -18.20
N MET A 65 -13.84 15.97 -19.20
CA MET A 65 -14.33 14.60 -19.35
C MET A 65 -13.43 13.58 -18.65
N PHE A 66 -12.17 13.94 -18.40
CA PHE A 66 -11.20 13.12 -17.69
C PHE A 66 -10.93 13.72 -16.30
N PRO A 67 -10.72 12.85 -15.29
CA PRO A 67 -10.44 13.30 -13.94
C PRO A 67 -9.07 13.97 -13.84
N ASP A 68 -8.98 14.99 -12.98
CA ASP A 68 -7.71 15.56 -12.55
C ASP A 68 -6.88 14.57 -11.71
N ILE A 69 -5.57 14.84 -11.61
CA ILE A 69 -4.63 14.01 -10.84
C ILE A 69 -5.03 13.88 -9.36
N GLN A 70 -5.63 14.91 -8.76
CA GLN A 70 -6.11 14.85 -7.37
C GLN A 70 -7.18 13.77 -7.20
N PHE A 71 -8.10 13.66 -8.16
CA PHE A 71 -9.13 12.63 -8.15
C PHE A 71 -8.52 11.24 -8.36
N LEU A 72 -7.56 11.11 -9.28
CA LEU A 72 -6.87 9.83 -9.53
C LEU A 72 -6.11 9.34 -8.29
N GLN A 73 -5.42 10.23 -7.58
CA GLN A 73 -4.71 9.90 -6.34
C GLN A 73 -5.68 9.46 -5.24
N GLU A 74 -6.79 10.18 -5.06
CA GLU A 74 -7.80 9.78 -4.08
C GLU A 74 -8.47 8.45 -4.45
N ALA A 75 -8.74 8.24 -5.75
CA ALA A 75 -9.30 6.98 -6.25
C ALA A 75 -8.36 5.81 -5.99
N GLU A 76 -7.05 5.96 -6.24
CA GLU A 76 -6.05 4.94 -5.96
C GLU A 76 -6.03 4.56 -4.47
N ILE A 77 -6.00 5.55 -3.58
CA ILE A 77 -5.98 5.33 -2.12
C ILE A 77 -7.27 4.65 -1.66
N LYS A 78 -8.43 5.08 -2.18
CA LYS A 78 -9.73 4.48 -1.82
C LYS A 78 -9.83 3.02 -2.24
N HIS A 79 -9.48 2.71 -3.50
CA HIS A 79 -9.46 1.32 -3.98
C HIS A 79 -8.44 0.47 -3.23
N GLY A 80 -7.26 1.02 -2.91
CA GLY A 80 -6.26 0.35 -2.08
C GLY A 80 -6.79 -0.02 -0.69
N ARG A 81 -7.42 0.93 0.02
CA ARG A 81 -8.02 0.69 1.35
C ARG A 81 -9.14 -0.35 1.31
N GLN A 82 -10.04 -0.24 0.33
CA GLN A 82 -11.13 -1.20 0.12
C GLN A 82 -10.61 -2.60 -0.20
N ALA A 83 -9.57 -2.71 -1.04
CA ALA A 83 -8.97 -3.99 -1.38
C ALA A 83 -8.25 -4.63 -0.17
N MET A 84 -7.57 -3.85 0.67
CA MET A 84 -6.91 -4.36 1.88
C MET A 84 -7.91 -4.99 2.86
N ILE A 85 -9.04 -4.32 3.11
CA ILE A 85 -10.08 -4.85 4.00
C ILE A 85 -10.81 -6.04 3.37
N ALA A 86 -11.07 -6.02 2.05
CA ALA A 86 -11.76 -7.10 1.36
C ALA A 86 -10.92 -8.38 1.35
N TRP A 87 -9.64 -8.29 0.98
CA TRP A 87 -8.74 -9.44 0.96
C TRP A 87 -8.60 -10.07 2.35
N THR A 88 -8.42 -9.25 3.38
CA THR A 88 -8.29 -9.73 4.77
C THR A 88 -9.59 -10.38 5.24
N GLY A 89 -10.75 -9.82 4.87
CA GLY A 89 -12.06 -10.38 5.20
C GLY A 89 -12.26 -11.77 4.60
N ILE A 90 -12.02 -11.93 3.30
CA ILE A 90 -12.14 -13.21 2.59
C ILE A 90 -11.20 -14.25 3.20
N TRP A 91 -9.94 -13.89 3.41
CA TRP A 91 -8.96 -14.82 4.00
C TRP A 91 -9.30 -15.22 5.44
N ALA A 92 -9.81 -14.29 6.25
CA ALA A 92 -10.18 -14.55 7.63
C ALA A 92 -11.38 -15.50 7.76
N THR A 93 -12.37 -15.39 6.86
CA THR A 93 -13.58 -16.23 6.89
C THR A 93 -13.44 -17.53 6.12
N HIS A 94 -12.41 -17.69 5.29
CA HIS A 94 -12.18 -18.92 4.54
C HIS A 94 -11.94 -20.11 5.48
N GLN A 95 -12.71 -21.18 5.30
CA GLN A 95 -12.63 -22.39 6.11
C GLN A 95 -11.79 -23.46 5.41
N GLY A 96 -10.78 -24.00 6.11
CA GLY A 96 -9.89 -25.04 5.59
C GLY A 96 -8.66 -24.49 4.84
N GLY A 97 -7.77 -25.39 4.43
CA GLY A 97 -6.50 -25.04 3.77
C GLY A 97 -5.66 -24.08 4.62
N MET A 98 -5.26 -22.96 4.01
CA MET A 98 -4.53 -21.86 4.65
C MET A 98 -5.44 -20.77 5.25
N GLY A 99 -6.76 -20.97 5.25
CA GLY A 99 -7.75 -20.05 5.80
C GLY A 99 -7.75 -20.03 7.33
N LEU A 100 -8.22 -18.93 7.93
CA LEU A 100 -8.30 -18.79 9.39
C LEU A 100 -9.58 -19.39 9.99
N GLY A 101 -10.64 -19.56 9.19
CA GLY A 101 -11.92 -20.11 9.64
C GLY A 101 -12.57 -19.32 10.79
N MET A 102 -12.31 -18.02 10.89
CA MET A 102 -12.87 -17.19 11.95
C MET A 102 -14.33 -16.89 11.65
N HIS A 103 -15.20 -17.18 12.61
CA HIS A 103 -16.64 -16.95 12.51
C HIS A 103 -17.16 -16.22 13.75
N PHE A 104 -17.97 -15.18 13.53
CA PHE A 104 -18.62 -14.45 14.61
C PHE A 104 -19.92 -15.16 15.00
N PRO A 105 -20.09 -15.58 16.27
CA PRO A 105 -21.28 -16.30 16.67
C PRO A 105 -22.54 -15.43 16.49
N GLY A 106 -23.54 -15.97 15.80
CA GLY A 106 -24.81 -15.29 15.54
C GLY A 106 -24.94 -14.65 14.15
N PHE A 107 -23.91 -14.77 13.30
CA PHE A 107 -23.97 -14.40 11.89
C PHE A 107 -24.10 -15.65 11.01
N PRO A 108 -24.58 -15.52 9.75
CA PRO A 108 -24.66 -16.65 8.83
C PRO A 108 -23.28 -17.28 8.57
N ASP A 109 -23.25 -18.61 8.48
CA ASP A 109 -22.05 -19.35 8.10
C ASP A 109 -22.13 -19.69 6.61
N GLU A 110 -21.45 -18.91 5.78
CA GLU A 110 -21.34 -19.13 4.34
C GLU A 110 -19.85 -19.26 3.96
N PRO A 111 -19.42 -20.43 3.45
CA PRO A 111 -18.00 -20.66 3.12
C PRO A 111 -17.55 -19.93 1.85
N ASP A 112 -18.50 -19.61 0.96
CA ASP A 112 -18.25 -18.93 -0.31
C ASP A 112 -18.48 -17.41 -0.16
N TRP A 113 -17.39 -16.64 -0.25
CA TRP A 113 -17.43 -15.20 -0.08
C TRP A 113 -18.27 -14.48 -1.15
N THR A 114 -18.48 -15.09 -2.33
CA THR A 114 -19.31 -14.51 -3.40
C THR A 114 -20.80 -14.49 -3.04
N LYS A 115 -21.24 -15.45 -2.23
CA LYS A 115 -22.63 -15.59 -1.77
C LYS A 115 -22.86 -14.98 -0.39
N ALA A 116 -21.81 -14.87 0.42
CA ALA A 116 -21.88 -14.42 1.81
C ALA A 116 -22.61 -13.08 1.99
N LEU A 117 -22.43 -12.13 1.06
CA LEU A 117 -23.13 -10.84 1.12
C LEU A 117 -24.65 -10.98 0.97
N GLY A 118 -25.11 -11.85 0.06
CA GLY A 118 -26.53 -12.08 -0.18
C GLY A 118 -27.20 -12.77 1.01
N THR A 119 -26.53 -13.77 1.58
CA THR A 119 -26.98 -14.46 2.80
C THR A 119 -27.01 -13.50 4.00
N PHE A 120 -26.00 -12.65 4.16
CA PHE A 120 -25.97 -11.63 5.22
C PHE A 120 -27.10 -10.60 5.08
N ALA A 121 -27.37 -10.13 3.86
CA ALA A 121 -28.43 -9.16 3.61
C ALA A 121 -29.84 -9.71 3.86
N SER A 122 -30.06 -11.01 3.61
CA SER A 122 -31.36 -11.66 3.80
C SER A 122 -31.63 -12.07 5.25
N GLU A 123 -30.62 -12.61 5.95
CA GLU A 123 -30.77 -13.09 7.32
C GLU A 123 -30.62 -11.98 8.37
N GLN A 124 -29.78 -10.97 8.10
CA GLN A 124 -29.48 -9.88 9.03
C GLN A 124 -29.70 -8.48 8.39
N PRO A 125 -30.92 -8.19 7.88
CA PRO A 125 -31.19 -6.95 7.14
C PRO A 125 -30.95 -5.69 7.97
N GLY A 126 -31.16 -5.75 9.29
CA GLY A 126 -30.91 -4.62 10.20
C GLY A 126 -29.43 -4.25 10.29
N TRP A 127 -28.55 -5.24 10.42
CA TRP A 127 -27.10 -5.02 10.44
C TRP A 127 -26.59 -4.57 9.08
N PHE A 128 -27.07 -5.20 8.00
CA PHE A 128 -26.72 -4.81 6.64
C PHE A 128 -27.09 -3.35 6.35
N ALA A 129 -28.32 -2.94 6.66
CA ALA A 129 -28.78 -1.57 6.47
C ALA A 129 -27.99 -0.58 7.33
N GLY A 130 -27.66 -0.94 8.57
CA GLY A 130 -26.85 -0.10 9.47
C GLY A 130 -25.44 0.14 8.93
N ILE A 131 -24.76 -0.92 8.45
CA ILE A 131 -23.42 -0.83 7.86
C ILE A 131 -23.46 -0.02 6.57
N LEU A 132 -24.42 -0.28 5.68
CA LEU A 132 -24.56 0.45 4.42
C LEU A 132 -24.85 1.93 4.64
N PHE A 133 -25.71 2.25 5.61
CA PHE A 133 -25.99 3.64 5.99
C PHE A 133 -24.74 4.34 6.52
N PHE A 134 -23.97 3.68 7.39
CA PHE A 134 -22.72 4.23 7.91
C PHE A 134 -21.71 4.50 6.80
N ILE A 135 -21.52 3.55 5.87
CA ILE A 135 -20.65 3.73 4.71
C ILE A 135 -21.13 4.91 3.85
N ALA A 136 -22.43 5.00 3.58
CA ALA A 136 -23.00 6.08 2.77
C ALA A 136 -22.78 7.46 3.40
N VAL A 137 -22.92 7.59 4.72
CA VAL A 137 -22.64 8.84 5.44
C VAL A 137 -21.15 9.18 5.39
N CYS A 138 -20.27 8.23 5.70
CA CYS A 138 -18.83 8.46 5.66
C CYS A 138 -18.33 8.85 4.25
N GLU A 139 -18.85 8.19 3.21
CA GLU A 139 -18.50 8.50 1.83
C GLU A 139 -19.09 9.85 1.38
N GLY A 140 -20.32 10.18 1.79
CA GLY A 140 -20.91 11.50 1.53
C GLY A 140 -20.12 12.65 2.16
N GLU A 141 -19.76 12.51 3.43
CA GLU A 141 -18.94 13.48 4.17
C GLU A 141 -17.55 13.66 3.55
N SER A 142 -16.97 12.60 2.96
CA SER A 142 -15.64 12.64 2.33
C SER A 142 -15.54 13.65 1.18
N VAL A 143 -16.66 13.92 0.48
CA VAL A 143 -16.73 14.87 -0.63
C VAL A 143 -17.39 16.19 -0.22
N GLY A 144 -18.35 16.16 0.72
CA GLY A 144 -19.17 17.32 1.08
C GLY A 144 -18.40 18.57 1.52
N HIS A 145 -17.23 18.39 2.14
CA HIS A 145 -16.40 19.49 2.67
C HIS A 145 -15.20 19.88 1.79
N SER A 146 -14.97 19.14 0.70
CA SER A 146 -13.70 19.15 -0.03
C SER A 146 -13.73 19.97 -1.32
N GLY A 147 -14.91 20.28 -1.85
CA GLY A 147 -15.06 20.91 -3.16
C GLY A 147 -15.02 19.89 -4.30
N ASP A 148 -14.69 20.36 -5.51
CA ASP A 148 -14.71 19.52 -6.70
C ASP A 148 -13.35 18.89 -6.98
N ASN A 149 -13.20 17.63 -6.58
CA ASN A 149 -11.97 16.85 -6.77
C ASN A 149 -11.76 16.47 -8.23
N PHE A 150 -12.83 16.25 -9.00
CA PHE A 150 -12.73 15.83 -10.40
C PHE A 150 -12.05 16.90 -11.27
N ARG A 151 -12.25 18.18 -10.94
CA ARG A 151 -11.61 19.31 -11.61
C ARG A 151 -10.35 19.85 -10.89
N GLY A 152 -9.83 19.12 -9.90
CA GLY A 152 -8.64 19.55 -9.13
C GLY A 152 -8.86 20.81 -8.28
N LYS A 153 -10.13 21.16 -8.00
CA LYS A 153 -10.51 22.32 -7.17
C LYS A 153 -10.75 21.93 -5.71
N SER A 154 -10.16 20.81 -5.30
CA SER A 154 -10.24 20.35 -3.93
C SER A 154 -9.34 21.18 -3.03
N THR A 155 -9.78 21.43 -1.80
CA THR A 155 -8.93 22.04 -0.76
C THR A 155 -8.29 20.99 0.15
N LYS A 156 -8.69 19.71 0.05
CA LYS A 156 -8.13 18.63 0.89
C LYS A 156 -6.92 17.97 0.24
N THR A 157 -6.09 17.37 1.08
CA THR A 157 -5.07 16.43 0.62
C THR A 157 -5.77 15.13 0.17
N PRO A 158 -5.47 14.59 -1.02
CA PRO A 158 -6.05 13.34 -1.49
C PRO A 158 -5.85 12.20 -0.49
N GLY A 159 -6.93 11.48 -0.16
CA GLY A 159 -6.92 10.36 0.79
C GLY A 159 -6.95 10.75 2.27
N ASP A 160 -6.90 12.04 2.61
CA ASP A 160 -7.07 12.51 3.98
C ASP A 160 -8.57 12.57 4.34
N LEU A 161 -8.96 11.77 5.34
CA LEU A 161 -10.32 11.69 5.87
C LEU A 161 -10.41 12.24 7.31
N ASN A 162 -9.34 12.87 7.83
CA ASN A 162 -9.22 13.30 9.22
C ASN A 162 -9.48 12.17 10.24
N PHE A 163 -9.27 10.92 9.85
CA PHE A 163 -9.51 9.75 10.70
C PHE A 163 -8.30 9.38 11.58
N ASP A 164 -7.71 10.37 12.26
CA ASP A 164 -6.60 10.16 13.20
C ASP A 164 -7.08 10.24 14.66
N TRP A 165 -7.93 9.30 15.05
CA TRP A 165 -8.45 9.22 16.43
C TRP A 165 -7.36 8.96 17.48
N MET A 166 -6.22 8.39 17.07
CA MET A 166 -5.09 8.06 17.95
C MET A 166 -4.05 9.19 18.04
N GLY A 167 -4.19 10.23 17.19
CA GLY A 167 -3.31 11.39 17.12
C GLY A 167 -1.89 11.04 16.68
N LEU A 168 -1.72 9.98 15.87
CA LEU A 168 -0.41 9.50 15.42
C LEU A 168 0.29 10.53 14.53
N GLY A 169 -0.45 11.28 13.72
CA GLY A 169 0.09 12.31 12.85
C GLY A 169 0.80 13.42 13.62
N SER A 170 0.22 13.85 14.74
CA SER A 170 0.82 14.88 15.61
C SER A 170 2.03 14.41 16.42
N LYS A 171 2.22 13.09 16.55
CA LYS A 171 3.30 12.47 17.34
C LYS A 171 4.47 11.98 16.48
N MET A 172 4.33 12.01 15.17
CA MET A 172 5.33 11.53 14.21
C MET A 172 6.10 12.69 13.57
N SER A 173 7.36 12.44 13.20
CA SER A 173 8.09 13.35 12.32
C SER A 173 7.50 13.29 10.90
N GLU A 174 7.62 14.38 10.16
CA GLU A 174 7.12 14.51 8.78
C GLU A 174 7.66 13.39 7.87
N GLU A 175 8.97 13.11 7.95
CA GLU A 175 9.61 11.99 7.23
C GLU A 175 8.99 10.62 7.53
N LYS A 176 8.61 10.38 8.80
CA LYS A 176 7.93 9.13 9.17
C LYS A 176 6.52 9.10 8.61
N ALA A 177 5.79 10.21 8.68
CA ALA A 177 4.44 10.32 8.15
C ALA A 177 4.43 10.03 6.63
N ASP A 178 5.36 10.60 5.88
CA ASP A 178 5.46 10.38 4.44
C ASP A 178 5.86 8.94 4.09
N ARG A 179 6.77 8.34 4.87
CA ARG A 179 7.06 6.91 4.75
C ARG A 179 5.81 6.05 4.94
N TYR A 180 4.97 6.34 5.93
CA TYR A 180 3.75 5.55 6.16
C TYR A 180 2.72 5.71 5.03
N LYS A 181 2.62 6.89 4.40
CA LYS A 181 1.80 7.08 3.20
C LYS A 181 2.26 6.16 2.06
N ILE A 182 3.58 6.04 1.86
CA ILE A 182 4.14 5.14 0.83
C ILE A 182 3.89 3.67 1.19
N VAL A 183 4.03 3.30 2.46
CA VAL A 183 3.72 1.94 2.93
C VAL A 183 2.24 1.60 2.68
N GLU A 184 1.33 2.52 3.02
CA GLU A 184 -0.09 2.37 2.74
C GLU A 184 -0.35 2.18 1.24
N MET A 185 0.23 3.04 0.40
CA MET A 185 0.06 2.98 -1.05
C MET A 185 0.57 1.64 -1.63
N LYS A 186 1.75 1.16 -1.23
CA LYS A 186 2.30 -0.11 -1.71
C LYS A 186 1.47 -1.32 -1.26
N ASN A 187 1.04 -1.35 -0.01
CA ASN A 187 0.16 -2.41 0.49
C ASN A 187 -1.21 -2.37 -0.20
N GLY A 188 -1.75 -1.17 -0.45
CA GLY A 188 -2.97 -0.98 -1.22
C GLY A 188 -2.86 -1.51 -2.65
N ARG A 189 -1.77 -1.19 -3.35
CA ARG A 189 -1.48 -1.72 -4.70
C ARG A 189 -1.38 -3.24 -4.72
N ALA A 190 -0.67 -3.83 -3.77
CA ALA A 190 -0.57 -5.28 -3.64
C ALA A 190 -1.95 -5.91 -3.37
N ALA A 191 -2.77 -5.32 -2.51
CA ALA A 191 -4.11 -5.81 -2.22
C ALA A 191 -5.07 -5.70 -3.43
N MET A 192 -4.96 -4.63 -4.23
CA MET A 192 -5.73 -4.51 -5.49
C MET A 192 -5.39 -5.64 -6.46
N ILE A 193 -4.12 -5.99 -6.60
CA ILE A 193 -3.68 -7.13 -7.42
C ILE A 193 -4.19 -8.46 -6.84
N ALA A 194 -4.16 -8.61 -5.52
CA ALA A 194 -4.68 -9.80 -4.85
C ALA A 194 -6.19 -9.99 -5.09
N MET A 195 -6.99 -8.93 -4.96
CA MET A 195 -8.42 -8.97 -5.25
C MET A 195 -8.70 -9.26 -6.72
N ALA A 196 -7.97 -8.64 -7.65
CA ALA A 196 -8.09 -8.95 -9.07
C ALA A 196 -7.76 -10.43 -9.38
N SER A 197 -6.78 -10.99 -8.67
CA SER A 197 -6.41 -12.40 -8.78
C SER A 197 -7.52 -13.34 -8.28
N LEU A 198 -8.17 -12.99 -7.15
CA LEU A 198 -9.32 -13.74 -6.64
C LEU A 198 -10.50 -13.72 -7.63
N PHE A 199 -10.84 -12.55 -8.17
CA PHE A 199 -11.89 -12.44 -9.19
C PHE A 199 -11.59 -13.24 -10.45
N ALA A 200 -10.33 -13.22 -10.90
CA ALA A 200 -9.90 -14.00 -12.07
C ALA A 200 -9.99 -15.50 -11.81
N HIS A 201 -9.54 -15.97 -10.64
CA HIS A 201 -9.55 -17.39 -10.27
C HIS A 201 -10.97 -17.98 -10.28
N GLU A 202 -11.95 -17.23 -9.78
CA GLU A 202 -13.36 -17.67 -9.78
C GLU A 202 -14.04 -17.56 -11.14
N SER A 203 -13.72 -16.52 -11.91
CA SER A 203 -14.35 -16.29 -13.21
C SER A 203 -13.79 -17.20 -14.31
N ILE A 204 -12.49 -17.52 -14.22
CA ILE A 204 -11.75 -18.28 -15.23
C ILE A 204 -10.91 -19.34 -14.50
N PRO A 205 -11.34 -20.61 -14.51
CA PRO A 205 -10.58 -21.71 -13.90
C PRO A 205 -9.15 -21.79 -14.46
N GLY A 206 -8.16 -21.90 -13.59
CA GLY A 206 -6.73 -22.00 -13.95
C GLY A 206 -6.07 -20.68 -14.36
N SER A 207 -6.75 -19.53 -14.24
CA SER A 207 -6.17 -18.21 -14.55
C SER A 207 -5.06 -17.79 -13.59
N VAL A 208 -5.13 -18.23 -12.34
CA VAL A 208 -4.12 -17.99 -11.29
C VAL A 208 -3.62 -19.34 -10.76
N PRO A 209 -2.64 -19.97 -11.44
CA PRO A 209 -2.22 -21.34 -11.12
C PRO A 209 -1.66 -21.53 -9.71
N ILE A 210 -1.14 -20.46 -9.11
CA ILE A 210 -0.61 -20.51 -7.74
C ILE A 210 -1.73 -20.68 -6.71
N MET A 211 -2.94 -20.20 -7.00
CA MET A 211 -4.09 -20.37 -6.10
C MET A 211 -4.60 -21.81 -6.12
N ASP A 212 -4.51 -22.53 -7.23
CA ASP A 212 -4.87 -23.96 -7.32
C ASP A 212 -3.97 -24.86 -6.43
N ILE A 213 -2.77 -24.37 -6.07
CA ILE A 213 -1.86 -25.06 -5.14
C ILE A 213 -2.20 -24.72 -3.68
N PHE A 214 -2.76 -23.53 -3.43
CA PHE A 214 -3.09 -23.03 -2.09
C PHE A 214 -4.52 -23.33 -1.62
N SER A 215 -5.42 -23.66 -2.55
CA SER A 215 -6.82 -24.06 -2.30
C SER A 215 -6.96 -25.45 -1.68
#